data_AF-A0A5J6XS22-F1
#
_entry.id   AF-A0A5J6XS22-F1
#
_cell.length_a   1.000
_cell.length_b   1.000
_cell.length_c   1.000
_cell.angle_alpha   90.00
_cell.angle_beta   90.00
_cell.angle_gamma   90.00
#
_symmetry.space_group_name_H-M   'P 1'
#
loop_
_entity.id
_entity.type
_entity.pdbx_description
1 polymer ?
#
loop_
_entity_poly.entity_id
_entity_poly.type
_entity_poly.pdbx_seq_one_letter_code
_entity_poly.pdbx_strand_id
1 'polypeptide(L)'
;MFPQKKQGNIHVISVKNAIESFLREGKVPNEMPTAIKTAEYIIAKYPDITKVISKFEFPNPDAHSDLVLYLSNGDKIKVNLYKVTGRGSIQPKNVGAKSFISKYFFDANLQEKFNMLYDKDYDQYLSELFEYKSGYPIIDINKEELRKIFPINQFDDDINEIRQRFLYSLRENCFSLFQDFCNNYPLLIENGFKTMLMIDDYNIITRIFAKNKITVEEFNPKDALSFKDIKLFKTGNNTLSILCGSISLNLRFKFESGPLSSVKLAIGYRYIRDINKYEEVFHFRNFRTLKMANDILRHMTYVKKENKSNAIGKCNEAFVYLQLLEEFPNTIQDDPEYCLRLLESYAPYVSPEELHNLKLSSVPAVEQIKNIIKTKYPNFMLESVQLVPESYVNDKLDTADLQLNLRYHNTRVTEKLSLKAISKDKKLTLKNPGIGTILGENFFNISKLYNLELNKTVELLKGKFIQNECTHMESLENVSYVLGKLLQSATQEQLRHGIDNIFGKPLVIITVYNDIKAYTHERIPVTGEITVIAQSPSNTQTTLTWENGKYSLSLRVKFSKGQSHGWSSLKLAAEQKIQ
;
A
#
# COMPACT_ATOMS: atom_id res chain seq x y z
N MET A 1 17.21 -25.21 -1.51
CA MET A 1 17.62 -24.57 -2.79
C MET A 1 16.90 -25.26 -3.95
N PHE A 2 16.35 -24.50 -4.90
CA PHE A 2 15.07 -24.73 -5.58
C PHE A 2 15.02 -25.84 -6.67
N PRO A 3 14.01 -26.73 -6.68
CA PRO A 3 13.77 -27.70 -7.76
C PRO A 3 13.60 -27.05 -9.15
N GLN A 4 13.05 -25.84 -9.22
CA GLN A 4 12.81 -25.10 -10.48
C GLN A 4 14.11 -24.65 -11.18
N LYS A 5 15.14 -24.21 -10.44
CA LYS A 5 16.42 -23.79 -11.05
C LYS A 5 17.12 -24.99 -11.70
N LYS A 6 17.03 -26.17 -11.07
CA LYS A 6 17.52 -27.44 -11.65
C LYS A 6 16.74 -27.82 -12.92
N GLN A 7 15.41 -27.73 -12.90
CA GLN A 7 14.58 -28.04 -14.08
C GLN A 7 14.82 -27.09 -15.26
N GLY A 8 15.01 -25.79 -15.01
CA GLY A 8 15.34 -24.81 -16.04
C GLY A 8 16.69 -25.09 -16.68
N ASN A 9 17.73 -25.31 -15.88
CA ASN A 9 19.07 -25.62 -16.38
C ASN A 9 19.12 -26.90 -17.22
N ILE A 10 18.43 -27.96 -16.79
CA ILE A 10 18.30 -29.20 -17.56
C ILE A 10 17.61 -28.93 -18.89
N HIS A 11 16.55 -28.11 -18.89
CA HIS A 11 15.85 -27.79 -20.13
C HIS A 11 16.75 -27.08 -21.14
N VAL A 12 17.61 -26.14 -20.72
CA VAL A 12 18.57 -25.45 -21.60
C VAL A 12 19.52 -26.45 -22.26
N ILE A 13 20.10 -27.36 -21.48
CA ILE A 13 21.03 -28.38 -22.00
C ILE A 13 20.31 -29.31 -22.99
N SER A 14 19.11 -29.80 -22.65
CA SER A 14 18.33 -30.67 -23.54
C SER A 14 17.94 -29.98 -24.85
N VAL A 15 17.61 -28.68 -24.82
CA VAL A 15 17.30 -27.93 -26.06
C VAL A 15 18.55 -27.79 -26.92
N LYS A 16 19.71 -27.48 -26.33
CA LYS A 16 21.00 -27.43 -27.04
C LYS A 16 21.30 -28.77 -27.74
N ASN A 17 21.22 -29.88 -27.01
CA ASN A 17 21.46 -31.23 -27.56
C ASN A 17 20.46 -31.59 -28.67
N ALA A 18 19.19 -31.22 -28.52
CA ALA A 18 18.18 -31.43 -29.54
C ALA A 18 18.51 -30.66 -30.83
N ILE A 19 18.90 -29.38 -30.73
CA ILE A 19 19.33 -28.59 -31.88
C ILE A 19 20.56 -29.24 -32.55
N GLU A 20 21.59 -29.62 -31.78
CA GLU A 20 22.79 -30.27 -32.36
C GLU A 20 22.46 -31.60 -33.06
N SER A 21 21.51 -32.36 -32.54
CA SER A 21 21.07 -33.63 -33.15
C SER A 21 20.38 -33.39 -34.49
N PHE A 22 19.52 -32.37 -34.56
CA PHE A 22 18.88 -31.97 -35.82
C PHE A 22 19.91 -31.48 -36.85
N LEU A 23 20.94 -30.73 -36.41
CA LEU A 23 21.98 -30.21 -37.29
C LEU A 23 22.92 -31.30 -37.83
N ARG A 24 23.25 -32.32 -37.05
CA ARG A 24 24.26 -33.31 -37.45
C ARG A 24 23.75 -34.32 -38.48
N GLU A 25 22.50 -34.81 -38.38
CA GLU A 25 22.04 -35.90 -39.25
C GLU A 25 20.52 -35.96 -39.48
N GLY A 26 19.75 -34.90 -39.15
CA GLY A 26 18.28 -34.94 -39.26
C GLY A 26 17.61 -36.02 -38.37
N LYS A 27 18.37 -36.61 -37.44
CA LYS A 27 17.88 -37.65 -36.53
C LYS A 27 16.96 -37.04 -35.48
N VAL A 28 15.88 -37.76 -35.17
CA VAL A 28 14.99 -37.38 -34.06
C VAL A 28 15.79 -37.39 -32.76
N PRO A 29 15.89 -36.27 -32.03
CA PRO A 29 16.66 -36.22 -30.79
C PRO A 29 16.10 -37.16 -29.72
N ASN A 30 16.96 -37.83 -28.96
CA ASN A 30 16.57 -38.59 -27.77
C ASN A 30 16.51 -37.67 -26.54
N GLU A 31 15.61 -36.70 -26.57
CA GLU A 31 15.47 -35.67 -25.54
C GLU A 31 14.02 -35.56 -25.04
N MET A 32 13.81 -34.83 -23.94
CA MET A 32 12.46 -34.61 -23.43
C MET A 32 11.56 -33.95 -24.51
N PRO A 33 10.27 -34.33 -24.64
CA PRO A 33 9.37 -33.75 -25.64
C PRO A 33 9.30 -32.22 -25.60
N THR A 34 9.44 -31.61 -24.41
CA THR A 34 9.51 -30.16 -24.26
C THR A 34 10.73 -29.56 -24.94
N ALA A 35 11.88 -30.22 -24.85
CA ALA A 35 13.12 -29.76 -25.47
C ALA A 35 13.06 -29.91 -27.00
N ILE A 36 12.56 -31.05 -27.49
CA ILE A 36 12.37 -31.31 -28.92
C ILE A 36 11.47 -30.24 -29.55
N LYS A 37 10.29 -30.00 -28.98
CA LYS A 37 9.35 -28.97 -29.49
C LYS A 37 9.95 -27.56 -29.49
N THR A 38 10.79 -27.25 -28.49
CA THR A 38 11.48 -25.95 -28.42
C THR A 38 12.56 -25.83 -29.50
N ALA A 39 13.35 -26.88 -29.70
CA ALA A 39 14.36 -26.94 -30.74
C ALA A 39 13.74 -26.86 -32.15
N GLU A 40 12.65 -27.59 -32.40
CA GLU A 40 11.88 -27.51 -33.65
C GLU A 40 11.44 -26.07 -33.95
N TYR A 41 10.91 -25.36 -32.94
CA TYR A 41 10.50 -23.96 -33.08
C TYR A 41 11.68 -23.03 -33.42
N ILE A 42 12.83 -23.20 -32.74
CA ILE A 42 14.05 -22.41 -32.98
C ILE A 42 14.57 -22.63 -34.41
N ILE A 43 14.67 -23.88 -34.84
CA ILE A 43 15.18 -24.25 -36.18
C ILE A 43 14.23 -23.76 -37.27
N ALA A 44 12.92 -23.87 -37.05
CA ALA A 44 11.94 -23.34 -37.99
C ALA A 44 12.07 -21.82 -38.17
N LYS A 45 12.42 -21.08 -37.11
CA LYS A 45 12.64 -19.63 -37.18
C LYS A 45 14.01 -19.25 -37.76
N TYR A 46 15.05 -20.04 -37.45
CA TYR A 46 16.43 -19.82 -37.91
C TYR A 46 16.93 -21.10 -38.59
N PRO A 47 16.65 -21.29 -39.89
CA PRO A 47 16.98 -22.53 -40.60
C PRO A 47 18.47 -22.70 -40.90
N ASP A 48 19.26 -21.62 -40.79
CA ASP A 48 20.67 -21.56 -41.18
C ASP A 48 21.65 -21.59 -39.99
N ILE A 49 21.20 -22.11 -38.84
CA ILE A 49 22.05 -22.31 -37.67
C ILE A 49 23.20 -23.26 -38.03
N THR A 50 24.44 -22.84 -37.79
CA THR A 50 25.64 -23.65 -37.98
C THR A 50 26.19 -24.19 -36.66
N LYS A 51 25.98 -23.47 -35.56
CA LYS A 51 26.45 -23.86 -34.23
C LYS A 51 25.54 -23.30 -33.14
N VAL A 52 25.40 -24.03 -32.04
CA VAL A 52 24.73 -23.58 -30.82
C VAL A 52 25.67 -23.77 -29.62
N ILE A 53 25.70 -22.79 -28.72
CA ILE A 53 26.46 -22.85 -27.46
C ILE A 53 25.50 -22.55 -26.31
N SER A 54 25.56 -23.32 -25.23
CA SER A 54 24.79 -23.05 -24.01
C SER A 54 25.55 -22.16 -23.02
N LYS A 55 24.83 -21.44 -22.15
CA LYS A 55 25.47 -20.62 -21.10
C LYS A 55 26.44 -21.38 -20.19
N PHE A 56 26.24 -22.68 -20.02
CA PHE A 56 27.08 -23.54 -19.16
C PHE A 56 28.46 -23.86 -19.77
N GLU A 57 28.65 -23.52 -21.04
CA GLU A 57 29.94 -23.65 -21.73
C GLU A 57 30.82 -22.40 -21.55
N PHE A 58 30.31 -21.36 -20.86
CA PHE A 58 31.08 -20.16 -20.51
C PHE A 58 31.53 -20.18 -19.04
N PRO A 59 32.63 -19.49 -18.68
CA PRO A 59 33.14 -19.44 -17.30
C PRO A 59 32.14 -18.86 -16.28
N ASN A 60 31.27 -17.93 -16.71
CA ASN A 60 30.27 -17.28 -15.86
C ASN A 60 28.84 -17.46 -16.41
N PRO A 61 28.22 -18.64 -16.26
CA PRO A 61 26.94 -18.96 -16.92
C PRO A 61 25.82 -17.96 -16.64
N ASP A 62 25.74 -17.42 -15.43
CA ASP A 62 24.70 -16.46 -15.03
C ASP A 62 24.84 -15.09 -15.73
N ALA A 63 25.95 -14.82 -16.42
CA ALA A 63 26.18 -13.60 -17.21
C ALA A 63 25.83 -13.74 -18.69
N HIS A 64 25.43 -14.92 -19.16
CA HIS A 64 25.14 -15.22 -20.55
C HIS A 64 23.68 -15.65 -20.76
N SER A 65 23.15 -15.40 -21.96
CA SER A 65 21.85 -15.92 -22.41
C SER A 65 21.87 -17.45 -22.46
N ASP A 66 20.72 -18.09 -22.27
CA ASP A 66 20.63 -19.55 -22.15
C ASP A 66 21.28 -20.29 -23.33
N LEU A 67 21.04 -19.81 -24.55
CA LEU A 67 21.72 -20.27 -25.77
C LEU A 67 22.26 -19.10 -26.59
N VAL A 68 23.33 -19.35 -27.35
CA VAL A 68 23.84 -18.50 -28.42
C VAL A 68 23.86 -19.32 -29.71
N LEU A 69 23.08 -18.89 -30.70
CA LEU A 69 23.04 -19.48 -32.03
C LEU A 69 24.02 -18.71 -32.93
N TYR A 70 24.77 -19.43 -33.75
CA TYR A 70 25.63 -18.88 -34.78
C TYR A 70 25.02 -19.26 -36.13
N LEU A 71 24.72 -18.24 -36.93
CA LEU A 71 24.09 -18.41 -38.24
C LEU A 71 25.14 -18.49 -39.35
N SER A 72 24.73 -18.98 -40.52
CA SER A 72 25.62 -19.17 -41.67
C SER A 72 26.19 -17.86 -42.22
N ASN A 73 25.44 -16.76 -42.06
CA ASN A 73 25.83 -15.42 -42.44
C ASN A 73 26.79 -14.74 -41.44
N GLY A 74 27.15 -15.41 -40.35
CA GLY A 74 28.02 -14.88 -39.29
C GLY A 74 27.29 -14.20 -38.12
N ASP A 75 25.96 -14.04 -38.21
CA ASP A 75 25.17 -13.43 -37.15
C ASP A 75 25.09 -14.32 -35.90
N LYS A 76 24.89 -13.66 -34.75
CA LYS A 76 24.74 -14.33 -33.44
C LYS A 76 23.40 -13.97 -32.83
N ILE A 77 22.58 -14.98 -32.55
CA ILE A 77 21.28 -14.80 -31.89
C ILE A 77 21.38 -15.27 -30.44
N LYS A 78 21.06 -14.39 -29.51
CA LYS A 78 20.98 -14.69 -28.08
C LYS A 78 19.57 -15.15 -27.73
N VAL A 79 19.44 -16.34 -27.14
CA VAL A 79 18.15 -16.96 -26.82
C VAL A 79 18.02 -17.15 -25.32
N ASN A 80 16.90 -16.72 -24.75
CA ASN A 80 16.50 -17.03 -23.38
C ASN A 80 15.33 -18.03 -23.39
N LEU A 81 15.39 -19.04 -22.53
CA LEU A 81 14.46 -20.16 -22.51
C LEU A 81 13.66 -20.19 -21.20
N TYR A 82 12.34 -20.19 -21.32
CA TYR A 82 11.41 -20.28 -20.20
C TYR A 82 10.57 -21.54 -20.30
N LYS A 83 10.59 -22.35 -19.24
CA LYS A 83 9.71 -23.52 -19.10
C LYS A 83 8.63 -23.22 -18.07
N VAL A 84 7.36 -23.22 -18.50
CA VAL A 84 6.23 -22.81 -17.66
C VAL A 84 5.10 -23.85 -17.71
N THR A 85 4.41 -24.06 -16.58
CA THR A 85 3.21 -24.88 -16.52
C THR A 85 1.95 -24.03 -16.71
N GLY A 86 1.02 -24.52 -17.53
CA GLY A 86 -0.25 -23.86 -17.83
C GLY A 86 -0.09 -22.43 -18.36
N ARG A 87 -0.91 -21.52 -17.82
CA ARG A 87 -0.95 -20.10 -18.20
C ARG A 87 -0.10 -19.19 -17.31
N GLY A 88 0.87 -19.75 -16.58
CA GLY A 88 1.76 -18.95 -15.73
C GLY A 88 2.52 -17.89 -16.54
N SER A 89 2.80 -16.75 -15.91
CA SER A 89 3.70 -15.73 -16.48
C SER A 89 5.15 -16.16 -16.34
N ILE A 90 6.01 -15.75 -17.28
CA ILE A 90 7.47 -15.83 -17.06
C ILE A 90 7.89 -14.77 -16.04
N GLN A 91 9.01 -15.02 -15.36
CA GLN A 91 9.66 -14.05 -14.50
C GLN A 91 10.97 -13.60 -15.16
N PRO A 92 10.98 -12.45 -15.88
CA PRO A 92 12.12 -12.07 -16.70
C PRO A 92 13.41 -11.88 -15.91
N LYS A 93 13.33 -11.13 -14.80
CA LYS A 93 14.46 -10.77 -13.94
C LYS A 93 14.07 -10.81 -12.45
N ASN A 94 15.07 -11.09 -11.61
CA ASN A 94 15.03 -10.80 -10.18
C ASN A 94 16.05 -9.68 -9.95
N VAL A 95 15.62 -8.55 -9.41
CA VAL A 95 16.50 -7.39 -9.26
C VAL A 95 16.52 -6.92 -7.81
N GLY A 96 17.68 -6.45 -7.34
CA GLY A 96 17.80 -5.92 -5.99
C GLY A 96 17.02 -4.61 -5.84
N ALA A 97 16.21 -4.49 -4.79
CA ALA A 97 15.36 -3.31 -4.57
C ALA A 97 16.16 -2.00 -4.41
N LYS A 98 17.41 -2.06 -3.96
CA LYS A 98 18.28 -0.88 -3.78
C LYS A 98 19.03 -0.41 -5.03
N SER A 99 18.77 -1.01 -6.20
CA SER A 99 19.50 -0.65 -7.43
C SER A 99 18.69 -0.67 -8.72
N PHE A 100 17.39 -0.99 -8.67
CA PHE A 100 16.61 -1.18 -9.89
C PHE A 100 16.30 0.13 -10.63
N ILE A 101 16.09 1.22 -9.91
CA ILE A 101 15.77 2.52 -10.51
C ILE A 101 16.97 3.01 -11.30
N SER A 102 18.15 3.04 -10.68
CA SER A 102 19.37 3.49 -11.35
C SER A 102 19.78 2.56 -12.50
N LYS A 103 19.66 1.23 -12.32
CA LYS A 103 20.08 0.26 -13.35
C LYS A 103 19.15 0.17 -14.55
N TYR A 104 17.84 0.34 -14.36
CA TYR A 104 16.86 0.06 -15.42
C TYR A 104 16.06 1.29 -15.85
N PHE A 105 15.87 2.26 -14.97
CA PHE A 105 15.21 3.53 -15.29
C PHE A 105 16.23 4.68 -15.42
N PHE A 106 17.52 4.40 -15.23
CA PHE A 106 18.64 5.35 -15.39
C PHE A 106 18.53 6.63 -14.54
N ASP A 107 17.92 6.53 -13.36
CA ASP A 107 17.83 7.65 -12.42
C ASP A 107 18.49 7.29 -11.08
N ALA A 108 19.74 7.75 -10.90
CA ALA A 108 20.50 7.54 -9.68
C ALA A 108 19.97 8.37 -8.50
N ASN A 109 19.49 9.59 -8.76
CA ASN A 109 18.96 10.48 -7.72
C ASN A 109 17.65 9.93 -7.16
N LEU A 110 16.78 9.41 -8.02
CA LEU A 110 15.55 8.75 -7.59
C LEU A 110 15.84 7.45 -6.83
N GLN A 111 16.88 6.70 -7.25
CA GLN A 111 17.35 5.52 -6.50
C GLN A 111 17.85 5.89 -5.10
N GLU A 112 18.58 6.99 -4.95
CA GLU A 112 19.07 7.47 -3.66
C GLU A 112 17.91 7.88 -2.73
N LYS A 113 16.95 8.65 -3.24
CA LYS A 113 15.71 8.99 -2.52
C LYS A 113 14.95 7.74 -2.08
N PHE A 114 14.80 6.76 -2.96
CA PHE A 114 14.17 5.48 -2.61
C PHE A 114 14.96 4.74 -1.54
N ASN A 115 16.30 4.70 -1.63
CA ASN A 115 17.14 4.01 -0.65
C ASN A 115 17.04 4.66 0.75
N MET A 116 16.97 5.99 0.84
CA MET A 116 16.76 6.69 2.11
C MET A 116 15.42 6.29 2.77
N LEU A 117 14.34 6.28 1.99
CA LEU A 117 13.01 5.85 2.49
C LEU A 117 13.00 4.36 2.85
N TYR A 118 13.63 3.52 2.01
CA TYR A 118 13.77 2.10 2.25
C TYR A 118 14.49 1.83 3.58
N ASP A 119 15.61 2.50 3.84
CA ASP A 119 16.41 2.27 5.03
C ASP A 119 15.68 2.69 6.29
N LYS A 120 14.99 3.84 6.26
CA LYS A 120 14.10 4.26 7.34
C LYS A 120 13.01 3.21 7.64
N ASP A 121 12.30 2.73 6.62
CA ASP A 121 11.23 1.74 6.80
C ASP A 121 11.79 0.37 7.25
N TYR A 122 12.99 0.00 6.79
CA TYR A 122 13.62 -1.27 7.13
C TYR A 122 14.14 -1.27 8.56
N ASP A 123 14.71 -0.16 9.04
CA ASP A 123 15.12 -0.04 10.44
C ASP A 123 13.91 -0.10 11.36
N GLN A 124 12.79 0.56 11.01
CA GLN A 124 11.53 0.42 11.75
C GLN A 124 11.03 -1.04 11.75
N TYR A 125 11.04 -1.71 10.59
CA TYR A 125 10.68 -3.13 10.49
C TYR A 125 11.50 -4.01 11.43
N LEU A 126 12.81 -3.76 11.52
CA LEU A 126 13.69 -4.48 12.43
C LEU A 126 13.37 -4.16 13.90
N SER A 127 12.98 -2.91 14.23
CA SER A 127 12.63 -2.52 15.61
C SER A 127 11.39 -3.29 16.05
N GLU A 128 10.37 -3.33 15.20
CA GLU A 128 9.13 -4.05 15.45
C GLU A 128 9.38 -5.56 15.61
N LEU A 129 10.29 -6.13 14.83
CA LEU A 129 10.70 -7.53 15.02
C LEU A 129 11.39 -7.78 16.35
N PHE A 130 12.28 -6.87 16.77
CA PHE A 130 12.97 -6.97 18.05
C PHE A 130 11.98 -6.87 19.21
N GLU A 131 11.10 -5.87 19.18
CA GLU A 131 10.07 -5.66 20.21
C GLU A 131 9.13 -6.87 20.31
N TYR A 132 8.70 -7.40 19.17
CA TYR A 132 7.84 -8.60 19.14
C TYR A 132 8.47 -9.81 19.85
N LYS A 133 9.79 -10.02 19.72
CA LYS A 133 10.47 -11.17 20.37
C LYS A 133 10.96 -10.88 21.79
N SER A 134 11.46 -9.68 22.05
CA SER A 134 12.05 -9.33 23.34
C SER A 134 11.02 -8.82 24.35
N GLY A 135 9.90 -8.26 23.87
CA GLY A 135 8.92 -7.53 24.68
C GLY A 135 9.35 -6.10 25.02
N TYR A 136 10.50 -5.63 24.54
CA TYR A 136 11.04 -4.30 24.84
C TYR A 136 11.26 -3.48 23.57
N PRO A 137 10.78 -2.22 23.52
CA PRO A 137 11.08 -1.33 22.41
C PRO A 137 12.55 -0.92 22.45
N ILE A 138 13.20 -0.85 21.28
CA ILE A 138 14.57 -0.37 21.14
C ILE A 138 14.66 0.68 20.01
N ILE A 139 15.50 1.68 20.23
CA ILE A 139 15.68 2.81 19.32
C ILE A 139 16.82 2.54 18.32
N ASP A 140 17.88 1.85 18.76
CA ASP A 140 19.02 1.48 17.93
C ASP A 140 19.18 -0.04 17.86
N ILE A 141 19.18 -0.58 16.66
CA ILE A 141 19.19 -2.02 16.44
C ILE A 141 20.56 -2.46 15.96
N ASN A 142 21.17 -3.38 16.70
CA ASN A 142 22.26 -4.17 16.17
C ASN A 142 21.70 -5.41 15.42
N LYS A 143 21.89 -5.48 14.10
CA LYS A 143 21.47 -6.63 13.27
C LYS A 143 22.08 -7.96 13.75
N GLU A 144 23.27 -7.93 14.36
CA GLU A 144 23.90 -9.13 14.93
C GLU A 144 23.17 -9.64 16.18
N GLU A 145 22.64 -8.75 17.00
CA GLU A 145 21.84 -9.11 18.17
C GLU A 145 20.48 -9.67 17.75
N LEU A 146 19.84 -9.06 16.75
CA LEU A 146 18.63 -9.61 16.15
C LEU A 146 18.85 -11.03 15.61
N ARG A 147 19.98 -11.31 14.95
CA ARG A 147 20.30 -12.68 14.47
C ARG A 147 20.44 -13.69 15.60
N LYS A 148 20.94 -13.29 16.77
CA LYS A 148 21.06 -14.16 17.95
C LYS A 148 19.68 -14.50 18.55
N ILE A 149 18.75 -13.54 18.53
CA ILE A 149 17.41 -13.67 19.11
C ILE A 149 16.41 -14.27 18.10
N PHE A 150 16.71 -14.18 16.80
CA PHE A 150 15.86 -14.61 15.70
C PHE A 150 16.52 -15.70 14.84
N PRO A 151 16.76 -16.92 15.37
CA PRO A 151 17.32 -18.03 14.61
C PRO A 151 16.35 -18.61 13.57
N ILE A 152 15.07 -18.21 13.63
CA ILE A 152 14.01 -18.70 12.75
C ILE A 152 14.04 -17.94 11.41
N ASN A 153 14.41 -18.64 10.34
CA ASN A 153 14.45 -18.10 8.98
C ASN A 153 13.08 -18.07 8.27
N GLN A 154 11.97 -18.21 9.00
CA GLN A 154 10.62 -18.30 8.44
C GLN A 154 9.71 -17.21 9.00
N PHE A 155 8.74 -16.81 8.20
CA PHE A 155 7.69 -15.89 8.61
C PHE A 155 6.54 -16.69 9.24
N ASP A 156 6.30 -16.50 10.54
CA ASP A 156 5.05 -16.91 11.19
C ASP A 156 3.95 -15.85 10.96
N ASP A 157 2.76 -16.05 11.52
CA ASP A 157 1.61 -15.18 11.28
C ASP A 157 1.82 -13.75 11.83
N ASP A 158 2.39 -13.62 13.02
CA ASP A 158 2.65 -12.32 13.65
C ASP A 158 3.75 -11.55 12.91
N ILE A 159 4.85 -12.23 12.55
CA ILE A 159 5.92 -11.66 11.73
C ILE A 159 5.38 -11.29 10.35
N ASN A 160 4.45 -12.08 9.80
CA ASN A 160 3.83 -11.77 8.52
C ASN A 160 3.06 -10.45 8.58
N GLU A 161 2.38 -10.11 9.67
CA GLU A 161 1.73 -8.80 9.79
C GLU A 161 2.77 -7.66 9.69
N ILE A 162 3.84 -7.73 10.49
CA ILE A 162 4.96 -6.76 10.48
C ILE A 162 5.57 -6.66 9.07
N ARG A 163 5.80 -7.81 8.43
CA ARG A 163 6.31 -7.91 7.04
C ARG A 163 5.36 -7.24 6.04
N GLN A 164 4.05 -7.42 6.15
CA GLN A 164 3.09 -6.81 5.23
C GLN A 164 3.07 -5.29 5.39
N ARG A 165 3.17 -4.75 6.62
CA ARG A 165 3.32 -3.30 6.86
C ARG A 165 4.55 -2.73 6.17
N PHE A 166 5.68 -3.41 6.32
CA PHE A 166 6.93 -2.99 5.68
C PHE A 166 6.84 -3.02 4.15
N LEU A 167 6.35 -4.12 3.57
CA LEU A 167 6.22 -4.21 2.10
C LEU A 167 5.19 -3.21 1.54
N TYR A 168 4.13 -2.90 2.30
CA TYR A 168 3.17 -1.85 1.98
C TYR A 168 3.85 -0.48 1.93
N SER A 169 4.64 -0.14 2.95
CA SER A 169 5.35 1.13 3.01
C SER A 169 6.34 1.29 1.85
N LEU A 170 7.10 0.23 1.52
CA LEU A 170 7.97 0.22 0.34
C LEU A 170 7.19 0.44 -0.97
N ARG A 171 6.02 -0.19 -1.12
CA ARG A 171 5.14 0.02 -2.29
C ARG A 171 4.66 1.46 -2.37
N GLU A 172 4.21 2.05 -1.27
CA GLU A 172 3.76 3.46 -1.22
C GLU A 172 4.88 4.43 -1.57
N ASN A 173 6.06 4.26 -0.96
CA ASN A 173 7.23 5.09 -1.23
C ASN A 173 7.66 4.98 -2.70
N CYS A 174 7.71 3.77 -3.24
CA CYS A 174 8.00 3.55 -4.65
C CYS A 174 6.94 4.17 -5.58
N PHE A 175 5.65 4.05 -5.24
CA PHE A 175 4.56 4.62 -6.02
C PHE A 175 4.67 6.15 -6.09
N SER A 176 4.85 6.82 -4.94
CA SER A 176 4.98 8.28 -4.88
C SER A 176 6.16 8.78 -5.72
N LEU A 177 7.31 8.09 -5.66
CA LEU A 177 8.48 8.45 -6.46
C LEU A 177 8.25 8.21 -7.96
N PHE A 178 7.60 7.10 -8.32
CA PHE A 178 7.29 6.79 -9.72
C PHE A 178 6.20 7.69 -10.31
N GLN A 179 5.31 8.23 -9.49
CA GLN A 179 4.30 9.19 -9.93
C GLN A 179 4.96 10.44 -10.49
N ASP A 180 5.87 11.05 -9.72
CA ASP A 180 6.67 12.21 -10.16
C ASP A 180 7.55 11.85 -11.36
N PHE A 181 8.15 10.65 -11.34
CA PHE A 181 8.99 10.19 -12.43
C PHE A 181 8.23 10.01 -13.74
N CYS A 182 7.02 9.41 -13.71
CA CYS A 182 6.17 9.26 -14.89
C CYS A 182 5.70 10.61 -15.46
N ASN A 183 5.53 11.62 -14.61
CA ASN A 183 5.12 12.95 -15.03
C ASN A 183 6.26 13.70 -15.73
N ASN A 184 7.51 13.52 -15.27
CA ASN A 184 8.66 14.31 -15.73
C ASN A 184 9.55 13.61 -16.77
N TYR A 185 9.63 12.27 -16.76
CA TYR A 185 10.61 11.50 -17.55
C TYR A 185 9.99 10.27 -18.26
N PRO A 186 8.93 10.42 -19.08
CA PRO A 186 8.23 9.29 -19.71
C PRO A 186 9.14 8.42 -20.62
N LEU A 187 10.17 8.98 -21.24
CA LEU A 187 11.12 8.22 -22.07
C LEU A 187 11.95 7.22 -21.27
N LEU A 188 12.23 7.50 -19.99
CA LEU A 188 12.99 6.59 -19.14
C LEU A 188 12.12 5.39 -18.67
N ILE A 189 10.80 5.55 -18.64
CA ILE A 189 9.86 4.43 -18.41
C ILE A 189 9.98 3.42 -19.55
N GLU A 190 10.07 3.88 -20.79
CA GLU A 190 10.25 3.00 -21.96
C GLU A 190 11.52 2.17 -21.83
N ASN A 191 12.63 2.77 -21.40
CA ASN A 191 13.87 2.03 -21.17
C ASN A 191 13.74 0.97 -20.06
N GLY A 192 13.09 1.33 -18.95
CA GLY A 192 12.79 0.40 -17.87
C GLY A 192 12.00 -0.80 -18.36
N PHE A 193 10.94 -0.57 -19.16
CA PHE A 193 10.16 -1.63 -19.79
C PHE A 193 10.99 -2.53 -20.70
N LYS A 194 11.72 -1.93 -21.64
CA LYS A 194 12.57 -2.67 -22.60
C LYS A 194 13.56 -3.58 -21.89
N THR A 195 14.24 -3.04 -20.88
CA THR A 195 15.28 -3.79 -20.17
C THR A 195 14.73 -4.82 -19.20
N MET A 196 13.63 -4.51 -18.49
CA MET A 196 13.05 -5.41 -17.49
C MET A 196 12.25 -6.54 -18.10
N LEU A 197 11.55 -6.32 -19.21
CA LEU A 197 10.84 -7.36 -19.95
C LEU A 197 11.72 -8.05 -21.01
N MET A 198 12.98 -7.61 -21.17
CA MET A 198 13.95 -8.14 -22.13
C MET A 198 13.40 -8.13 -23.56
N ILE A 199 12.79 -7.01 -23.92
CA ILE A 199 12.01 -6.85 -25.15
C ILE A 199 12.88 -7.03 -26.40
N ASP A 200 14.16 -6.70 -26.29
CA ASP A 200 15.12 -6.83 -27.38
C ASP A 200 15.84 -8.18 -27.41
N ASP A 201 15.59 -9.05 -26.43
CA ASP A 201 16.11 -10.41 -26.42
C ASP A 201 15.13 -11.39 -27.11
N TYR A 202 15.66 -12.45 -27.72
CA TYR A 202 14.83 -13.52 -28.25
C TYR A 202 14.44 -14.49 -27.14
N ASN A 203 13.23 -14.31 -26.61
CA ASN A 203 12.70 -15.07 -25.47
C ASN A 203 11.70 -16.13 -25.93
N ILE A 204 11.93 -17.39 -25.56
CA ILE A 204 11.06 -18.51 -25.94
C ILE A 204 10.40 -19.10 -24.70
N ILE A 205 9.08 -19.27 -24.77
CA ILE A 205 8.28 -19.88 -23.71
C ILE A 205 7.79 -21.25 -24.16
N THR A 206 8.18 -22.27 -23.43
CA THR A 206 7.69 -23.65 -23.57
C THR A 206 6.68 -23.93 -22.48
N ARG A 207 5.40 -24.04 -22.87
CA ARG A 207 4.27 -24.26 -21.96
C ARG A 207 3.85 -25.71 -21.91
N ILE A 208 3.59 -26.20 -20.71
CA ILE A 208 3.07 -27.54 -20.46
C ILE A 208 1.65 -27.43 -19.89
N PHE A 209 0.66 -27.83 -20.67
CA PHE A 209 -0.75 -27.88 -20.25
C PHE A 209 -1.13 -29.28 -19.76
N ALA A 210 -2.35 -29.41 -19.24
CA ALA A 210 -2.93 -30.69 -18.86
C ALA A 210 -2.85 -31.71 -20.02
N LYS A 211 -2.74 -33.00 -19.68
CA LYS A 211 -2.51 -34.11 -20.63
C LYS A 211 -1.19 -33.97 -21.42
N ASN A 212 -0.17 -33.31 -20.86
CA ASN A 212 1.14 -33.10 -21.47
C ASN A 212 1.10 -32.40 -22.84
N LYS A 213 0.06 -31.60 -23.12
CA LYS A 213 0.04 -30.76 -24.32
C LYS A 213 1.12 -29.69 -24.20
N ILE A 214 2.06 -29.69 -25.13
CA ILE A 214 3.19 -28.74 -25.18
C ILE A 214 2.92 -27.71 -26.26
N THR A 215 3.12 -26.43 -25.93
CA THR A 215 3.16 -25.34 -26.92
C THR A 215 4.42 -24.53 -26.73
N VAL A 216 4.95 -24.00 -27.83
CA VAL A 216 6.12 -23.12 -27.81
C VAL A 216 5.72 -21.81 -28.47
N GLU A 217 6.03 -20.70 -27.82
CA GLU A 217 5.72 -19.35 -28.31
C GLU A 217 6.92 -18.41 -28.04
N GLU A 218 7.11 -17.43 -28.91
CA GLU A 218 8.01 -16.32 -28.65
C GLU A 218 7.31 -15.29 -27.75
N PHE A 219 8.02 -14.83 -26.72
CA PHE A 219 7.62 -13.66 -25.96
C PHE A 219 8.19 -12.40 -26.61
N ASN A 220 7.38 -11.79 -27.48
CA ASN A 220 7.68 -10.49 -28.08
C ASN A 220 6.54 -9.50 -27.78
N PRO A 221 6.72 -8.64 -26.76
CA PRO A 221 5.69 -7.68 -26.36
C PRO A 221 5.65 -6.39 -27.21
N LYS A 222 6.52 -6.23 -28.22
CA LYS A 222 6.74 -4.94 -28.93
C LYS A 222 5.45 -4.34 -29.48
N ASP A 223 4.66 -5.13 -30.19
CA ASP A 223 3.43 -4.65 -30.86
C ASP A 223 2.32 -4.27 -29.88
N ALA A 224 2.44 -4.70 -28.63
CA ALA A 224 1.47 -4.44 -27.57
C ALA A 224 1.84 -3.25 -26.68
N LEU A 225 3.00 -2.63 -26.89
CA LEU A 225 3.45 -1.51 -26.07
C LEU A 225 3.09 -0.16 -26.68
N SER A 226 2.60 0.73 -25.83
CA SER A 226 2.39 2.14 -26.15
C SER A 226 2.74 2.97 -24.92
N PHE A 227 3.69 3.89 -25.09
CA PHE A 227 4.13 4.81 -24.03
C PHE A 227 3.38 6.14 -24.05
N LYS A 228 2.32 6.26 -24.86
CA LYS A 228 1.48 7.47 -24.94
C LYS A 228 0.55 7.61 -23.75
N ASP A 229 0.07 6.49 -23.20
CA ASP A 229 -0.90 6.46 -22.09
C ASP A 229 -0.40 5.53 -20.98
N ILE A 230 0.66 5.96 -20.28
CA ILE A 230 1.21 5.22 -19.15
C ILE A 230 0.18 5.24 -18.02
N LYS A 231 -0.13 4.12 -17.36
CA LYS A 231 -0.93 4.14 -16.12
C LYS A 231 -0.13 3.57 -14.97
N LEU A 232 -0.13 4.24 -13.83
CA LEU A 232 0.57 3.81 -12.63
C LEU A 232 -0.45 3.47 -11.56
N PHE A 233 -0.44 2.24 -11.06
CA PHE A 233 -1.37 1.80 -10.03
C PHE A 233 -0.74 0.77 -9.12
N LYS A 234 -1.39 0.50 -7.99
CA LYS A 234 -0.89 -0.42 -6.97
C LYS A 234 -1.67 -1.73 -7.04
N THR A 235 -1.11 -2.83 -6.55
CA THR A 235 -1.84 -4.11 -6.51
C THR A 235 -1.48 -4.88 -5.26
N GLY A 236 -2.44 -5.00 -4.33
CA GLY A 236 -2.21 -5.60 -3.02
C GLY A 236 -1.05 -4.93 -2.27
N ASN A 237 -0.55 -5.53 -1.19
CA ASN A 237 0.37 -4.83 -0.28
C ASN A 237 1.80 -4.62 -0.80
N ASN A 238 2.22 -5.12 -1.97
CA ASN A 238 3.64 -5.16 -2.30
C ASN A 238 3.99 -4.97 -3.78
N THR A 239 3.02 -4.65 -4.62
CA THR A 239 3.26 -4.56 -6.07
C THR A 239 2.91 -3.16 -6.58
N LEU A 240 3.87 -2.56 -7.29
CA LEU A 240 3.66 -1.40 -8.15
C LEU A 240 3.48 -1.91 -9.58
N SER A 241 2.46 -1.40 -10.27
CA SER A 241 2.14 -1.79 -11.64
C SER A 241 2.20 -0.59 -12.55
N ILE A 242 2.93 -0.72 -13.65
CA ILE A 242 3.00 0.29 -14.71
C ILE A 242 2.37 -0.33 -15.95
N LEU A 243 1.34 0.29 -16.52
CA LEU A 243 0.73 -0.13 -17.77
C LEU A 243 1.25 0.73 -18.91
N CYS A 244 1.71 0.10 -19.99
CA CYS A 244 2.02 0.75 -21.26
C CYS A 244 1.34 -0.04 -22.38
N GLY A 245 0.36 0.57 -23.06
CA GLY A 245 -0.50 -0.13 -24.01
C GLY A 245 -1.18 -1.33 -23.35
N SER A 246 -1.03 -2.50 -23.96
CA SER A 246 -1.64 -3.77 -23.54
C SER A 246 -0.81 -4.53 -22.50
N ILE A 247 0.27 -3.97 -21.97
CA ILE A 247 1.17 -4.68 -21.05
C ILE A 247 1.34 -3.92 -19.75
N SER A 248 1.05 -4.61 -18.66
CA SER A 248 1.35 -4.16 -17.30
C SER A 248 2.64 -4.81 -16.83
N LEU A 249 3.67 -4.00 -16.56
CA LEU A 249 4.88 -4.38 -15.83
C LEU A 249 4.58 -4.33 -14.33
N ASN A 250 4.83 -5.43 -13.63
CA ASN A 250 4.55 -5.55 -12.20
C ASN A 250 5.88 -5.66 -11.44
N LEU A 251 6.13 -4.70 -10.55
CA LEU A 251 7.29 -4.62 -9.67
C LEU A 251 6.87 -5.05 -8.26
N ARG A 252 7.07 -6.34 -7.93
CA ARG A 252 6.65 -6.90 -6.65
C ARG A 252 7.80 -6.99 -5.64
N PHE A 253 7.72 -6.24 -4.55
CA PHE A 253 8.65 -6.34 -3.43
C PHE A 253 8.46 -7.64 -2.67
N LYS A 254 9.56 -8.36 -2.42
CA LYS A 254 9.56 -9.57 -1.58
C LYS A 254 10.92 -9.78 -0.92
N PHE A 255 10.90 -10.35 0.26
CA PHE A 255 12.10 -10.87 0.92
C PHE A 255 12.73 -12.01 0.10
N GLU A 256 14.05 -12.13 0.18
CA GLU A 256 14.79 -13.16 -0.54
C GLU A 256 14.61 -14.56 0.03
N SER A 257 14.71 -14.69 1.34
CA SER A 257 14.71 -15.99 2.03
C SER A 257 13.99 -16.00 3.37
N GLY A 258 14.06 -14.92 4.15
CA GLY A 258 13.48 -14.86 5.50
C GLY A 258 13.38 -13.44 6.08
N PRO A 259 12.98 -13.29 7.36
CA PRO A 259 12.71 -11.99 7.98
C PRO A 259 13.90 -11.02 7.96
N LEU A 260 15.11 -11.52 8.19
CA LEU A 260 16.33 -10.68 8.20
C LEU A 260 17.03 -10.58 6.84
N SER A 261 16.38 -11.06 5.77
CA SER A 261 16.97 -11.05 4.42
C SER A 261 16.75 -9.73 3.69
N SER A 262 17.53 -9.50 2.64
CA SER A 262 17.33 -8.39 1.72
C SER A 262 15.98 -8.48 1.02
N VAL A 263 15.46 -7.32 0.61
CA VAL A 263 14.30 -7.23 -0.26
C VAL A 263 14.76 -7.17 -1.71
N LYS A 264 14.10 -7.97 -2.56
CA LYS A 264 14.23 -7.92 -4.01
C LYS A 264 12.90 -7.57 -4.67
N LEU A 265 12.99 -7.17 -5.92
CA LEU A 265 11.87 -7.00 -6.83
C LEU A 265 11.74 -8.24 -7.70
N ALA A 266 10.57 -8.88 -7.61
CA ALA A 266 10.13 -9.88 -8.56
C ALA A 266 9.41 -9.17 -9.71
N ILE A 267 10.06 -9.16 -10.88
CA ILE A 267 9.49 -8.60 -12.09
C ILE A 267 8.48 -9.59 -12.67
N GLY A 268 7.25 -9.15 -12.83
CA GLY A 268 6.21 -9.87 -13.55
C GLY A 268 5.59 -9.01 -14.63
N TYR A 269 4.73 -9.60 -15.44
CA TYR A 269 3.91 -8.85 -16.39
C TYR A 269 2.54 -9.48 -16.56
N ARG A 270 1.60 -8.66 -17.05
CA ARG A 270 0.28 -9.08 -17.46
C ARG A 270 -0.02 -8.52 -18.85
N TYR A 271 -0.40 -9.42 -19.75
CA TYR A 271 -0.88 -9.06 -21.08
C TYR A 271 -2.41 -8.87 -21.07
N ILE A 272 -2.87 -7.72 -21.55
CA ILE A 272 -4.27 -7.41 -21.81
C ILE A 272 -4.49 -7.63 -23.31
N ARG A 273 -5.23 -8.68 -23.66
CA ARG A 273 -5.37 -9.10 -25.06
C ARG A 273 -6.12 -8.11 -25.94
N ASP A 274 -6.96 -7.27 -25.35
CA ASP A 274 -7.77 -6.29 -26.06
C ASP A 274 -7.74 -4.98 -25.26
N ILE A 275 -6.95 -4.01 -25.74
CA ILE A 275 -6.80 -2.71 -25.11
C ILE A 275 -8.12 -1.92 -25.12
N ASN A 276 -8.95 -2.14 -26.14
CA ASN A 276 -10.25 -1.47 -26.27
C ASN A 276 -11.25 -2.01 -25.23
N LYS A 277 -10.99 -3.21 -24.70
CA LYS A 277 -11.73 -3.80 -23.57
C LYS A 277 -11.00 -3.67 -22.25
N TYR A 278 -9.90 -2.92 -22.19
CA TYR A 278 -9.17 -2.71 -20.94
C TYR A 278 -10.07 -2.09 -19.88
N GLU A 279 -10.84 -1.07 -20.25
CA GLU A 279 -11.83 -0.45 -19.36
C GLU A 279 -12.94 -1.44 -18.97
N GLU A 280 -13.41 -2.28 -19.91
CA GLU A 280 -14.38 -3.36 -19.60
C GLU A 280 -13.84 -4.35 -18.56
N VAL A 281 -12.53 -4.62 -18.54
CA VAL A 281 -11.92 -5.51 -17.54
C VAL A 281 -12.03 -4.92 -16.13
N PHE A 282 -11.85 -3.61 -15.96
CA PHE A 282 -12.06 -2.96 -14.65
C PHE A 282 -13.52 -2.81 -14.33
N HIS A 283 -14.34 -2.44 -15.30
CA HIS A 283 -15.79 -2.41 -15.17
C HIS A 283 -16.33 -3.74 -14.64
N PHE A 284 -15.96 -4.87 -15.26
CA PHE A 284 -16.37 -6.20 -14.82
C PHE A 284 -15.88 -6.54 -13.40
N ARG A 285 -14.65 -6.14 -13.06
CA ARG A 285 -14.09 -6.35 -11.70
C ARG A 285 -14.84 -5.52 -10.66
N ASN A 286 -15.11 -4.26 -10.94
CA ASN A 286 -15.82 -3.34 -10.07
C ASN A 286 -17.27 -3.83 -9.87
N PHE A 287 -17.94 -4.25 -10.94
CA PHE A 287 -19.24 -4.90 -10.88
C PHE A 287 -19.23 -6.16 -10.00
N ARG A 288 -18.19 -7.00 -10.12
CA ARG A 288 -18.04 -8.19 -9.26
C ARG A 288 -17.89 -7.81 -7.79
N THR A 289 -17.06 -6.81 -7.46
CA THR A 289 -16.91 -6.31 -6.08
C THR A 289 -18.25 -5.82 -5.54
N LEU A 290 -18.99 -5.02 -6.31
CA LEU A 290 -20.31 -4.53 -5.94
C LEU A 290 -21.31 -5.66 -5.67
N LYS A 291 -21.30 -6.70 -6.51
CA LYS A 291 -22.13 -7.90 -6.30
C LYS A 291 -21.76 -8.63 -5.02
N MET A 292 -20.47 -8.88 -4.79
CA MET A 292 -19.98 -9.56 -3.58
C MET A 292 -20.31 -8.76 -2.30
N ALA A 293 -20.19 -7.43 -2.34
CA ALA A 293 -20.60 -6.57 -1.24
C ALA A 293 -22.11 -6.69 -0.93
N ASN A 294 -22.96 -6.67 -1.96
CA ASN A 294 -24.39 -6.88 -1.78
C ASN A 294 -24.72 -8.28 -1.24
N ASP A 295 -23.99 -9.30 -1.66
CA ASP A 295 -24.15 -10.66 -1.14
C ASP A 295 -23.78 -10.73 0.35
N ILE A 296 -22.67 -10.10 0.78
CA ILE A 296 -22.29 -10.01 2.20
C ILE A 296 -23.42 -9.37 3.02
N LEU A 297 -23.94 -8.23 2.57
CA LEU A 297 -25.00 -7.49 3.28
C LEU A 297 -26.32 -8.24 3.37
N ARG A 298 -26.62 -9.13 2.41
CA ARG A 298 -27.84 -9.96 2.42
C ARG A 298 -27.76 -11.14 3.38
N HIS A 299 -26.57 -11.67 3.61
CA HIS A 299 -26.37 -12.90 4.42
C HIS A 299 -25.84 -12.62 5.83
N MET A 300 -25.45 -11.39 6.14
CA MET A 300 -24.99 -11.04 7.49
C MET A 300 -26.12 -11.16 8.52
N THR A 301 -25.75 -11.51 9.75
CA THR A 301 -26.66 -11.51 10.91
C THR A 301 -26.26 -10.40 11.87
N TYR A 302 -27.23 -9.56 12.25
CA TYR A 302 -26.97 -8.46 13.19
C TYR A 302 -26.65 -8.98 14.60
N VAL A 303 -25.57 -8.46 15.18
CA VAL A 303 -25.08 -8.74 16.53
C VAL A 303 -25.03 -7.41 17.30
N LYS A 304 -25.91 -7.26 18.29
CA LYS A 304 -25.97 -6.07 19.12
C LYS A 304 -24.68 -5.90 19.93
N LYS A 305 -24.02 -4.74 19.76
CA LYS A 305 -22.88 -4.28 20.58
C LYS A 305 -23.17 -2.91 21.17
N GLU A 306 -22.70 -2.66 22.39
CA GLU A 306 -22.87 -1.36 23.08
C GLU A 306 -22.05 -0.24 22.43
N ASN A 307 -20.81 -0.52 22.00
CA ASN A 307 -19.96 0.44 21.30
C ASN A 307 -19.74 0.00 19.84
N LYS A 308 -20.42 0.69 18.92
CA LYS A 308 -20.39 0.44 17.48
C LYS A 308 -19.77 1.57 16.65
N SER A 309 -19.18 2.59 17.30
CA SER A 309 -18.65 3.77 16.58
C SER A 309 -17.59 3.40 15.55
N ASN A 310 -16.67 2.49 15.88
CA ASN A 310 -15.68 2.00 14.92
C ASN A 310 -16.33 1.25 13.75
N ALA A 311 -17.34 0.42 14.03
CA ALA A 311 -18.05 -0.32 13.00
C ALA A 311 -18.80 0.61 12.04
N ILE A 312 -19.45 1.66 12.55
CA ILE A 312 -20.08 2.71 11.74
C ILE A 312 -19.05 3.39 10.83
N GLY A 313 -17.88 3.76 11.37
CA GLY A 313 -16.80 4.35 10.58
C GLY A 313 -16.31 3.44 9.45
N LYS A 314 -16.05 2.16 9.74
CA LYS A 314 -15.60 1.18 8.74
C LYS A 314 -16.65 0.83 7.70
N CYS A 315 -17.92 0.78 8.09
CA CYS A 315 -19.02 0.65 7.12
C CYS A 315 -19.13 1.90 6.24
N ASN A 316 -18.98 3.11 6.79
CA ASN A 316 -18.97 4.35 6.00
C ASN A 316 -17.84 4.35 4.96
N GLU A 317 -16.62 4.01 5.37
CA GLU A 317 -15.47 3.88 4.46
C GLU A 317 -15.78 2.93 3.29
N ALA A 318 -16.32 1.75 3.60
CA ALA A 318 -16.69 0.76 2.61
C ALA A 318 -17.81 1.25 1.66
N PHE A 319 -18.87 1.87 2.18
CA PHE A 319 -19.97 2.35 1.34
C PHE A 319 -19.56 3.52 0.43
N VAL A 320 -18.75 4.46 0.92
CA VAL A 320 -18.20 5.55 0.09
C VAL A 320 -17.31 4.97 -1.01
N TYR A 321 -16.47 3.98 -0.70
CA TYR A 321 -15.65 3.28 -1.69
C TYR A 321 -16.50 2.58 -2.75
N LEU A 322 -17.53 1.85 -2.35
CA LEU A 322 -18.43 1.16 -3.29
C LEU A 322 -19.18 2.16 -4.18
N GLN A 323 -19.66 3.28 -3.62
CA GLN A 323 -20.29 4.34 -4.42
C GLN A 323 -19.32 4.95 -5.43
N LEU A 324 -18.04 5.11 -5.09
CA LEU A 324 -17.02 5.55 -6.06
C LEU A 324 -16.86 4.54 -7.20
N LEU A 325 -16.96 3.24 -6.95
CA LEU A 325 -16.91 2.22 -8.01
C LEU A 325 -18.15 2.26 -8.91
N GLU A 326 -19.33 2.60 -8.38
CA GLU A 326 -20.54 2.81 -9.18
C GLU A 326 -20.42 4.04 -10.07
N GLU A 327 -19.90 5.15 -9.52
CA GLU A 327 -19.73 6.42 -10.24
C GLU A 327 -18.57 6.41 -11.25
N PHE A 328 -17.52 5.65 -10.97
CA PHE A 328 -16.32 5.53 -11.80
C PHE A 328 -16.06 4.06 -12.15
N PRO A 329 -16.89 3.44 -12.99
CA PRO A 329 -16.86 2.00 -13.18
C PRO A 329 -15.57 1.49 -13.83
N ASN A 330 -14.80 2.35 -14.50
CA ASN A 330 -13.54 1.98 -15.15
C ASN A 330 -12.30 2.19 -14.26
N THR A 331 -12.47 2.65 -13.01
CA THR A 331 -11.36 2.88 -12.08
C THR A 331 -10.66 1.58 -11.66
N ILE A 332 -9.36 1.64 -11.42
CA ILE A 332 -8.59 0.50 -10.93
C ILE A 332 -8.73 0.41 -9.40
N GLN A 333 -9.04 -0.77 -8.89
CA GLN A 333 -9.01 -1.06 -7.45
C GLN A 333 -7.59 -1.51 -7.04
N ASP A 334 -6.96 -0.79 -6.12
CA ASP A 334 -5.61 -1.14 -5.64
C ASP A 334 -5.62 -2.38 -4.72
N ASP A 335 -6.66 -2.55 -3.90
CA ASP A 335 -6.96 -3.76 -3.12
C ASP A 335 -8.49 -3.98 -3.03
N PRO A 336 -9.08 -4.78 -3.95
CA PRO A 336 -10.52 -5.02 -3.96
C PRO A 336 -11.03 -5.83 -2.76
N GLU A 337 -10.17 -6.61 -2.11
CA GLU A 337 -10.58 -7.51 -1.03
C GLU A 337 -10.71 -6.77 0.32
N TYR A 338 -9.98 -5.66 0.50
CA TYR A 338 -10.02 -4.94 1.78
C TYR A 338 -11.41 -4.37 2.09
N CYS A 339 -12.08 -3.77 1.10
CA CYS A 339 -13.45 -3.26 1.27
C CYS A 339 -14.41 -4.38 1.70
N LEU A 340 -14.29 -5.57 1.11
CA LEU A 340 -15.14 -6.71 1.43
C LEU A 340 -14.90 -7.20 2.86
N ARG A 341 -13.62 -7.33 3.27
CA ARG A 341 -13.24 -7.68 4.64
C ARG A 341 -13.79 -6.70 5.67
N LEU A 342 -13.82 -5.40 5.36
CA LEU A 342 -14.42 -4.40 6.25
C LEU A 342 -15.91 -4.66 6.45
N LEU A 343 -16.66 -4.92 5.37
CA LEU A 343 -18.09 -5.24 5.47
C LEU A 343 -18.32 -6.52 6.27
N GLU A 344 -17.59 -7.59 5.97
CA GLU A 344 -17.70 -8.88 6.69
C GLU A 344 -17.41 -8.71 8.20
N SER A 345 -16.41 -7.92 8.54
CA SER A 345 -15.95 -7.75 9.94
C SER A 345 -16.81 -6.79 10.74
N TYR A 346 -17.35 -5.73 10.11
CA TYR A 346 -17.96 -4.61 10.84
C TYR A 346 -19.46 -4.46 10.61
N ALA A 347 -20.00 -4.81 9.44
CA ALA A 347 -21.42 -4.67 9.15
C ALA A 347 -22.32 -5.45 10.13
N PRO A 348 -21.96 -6.67 10.60
CA PRO A 348 -22.75 -7.37 11.61
C PRO A 348 -22.99 -6.58 12.91
N TYR A 349 -22.15 -5.60 13.24
CA TYR A 349 -22.26 -4.82 14.49
C TYR A 349 -23.03 -3.50 14.35
N VAL A 350 -23.55 -3.19 13.16
CA VAL A 350 -24.32 -1.98 12.86
C VAL A 350 -25.77 -2.38 12.59
N SER A 351 -26.75 -1.60 13.08
CA SER A 351 -28.15 -1.99 12.88
C SER A 351 -28.51 -1.95 11.39
N PRO A 352 -29.48 -2.75 10.92
CA PRO A 352 -29.91 -2.73 9.52
C PRO A 352 -30.34 -1.33 9.03
N GLU A 353 -31.02 -0.57 9.89
CA GLU A 353 -31.42 0.82 9.62
C GLU A 353 -30.21 1.75 9.45
N GLU A 354 -29.23 1.67 10.35
CA GLU A 354 -28.02 2.49 10.25
C GLU A 354 -27.17 2.12 9.03
N LEU A 355 -27.08 0.84 8.68
CA LEU A 355 -26.40 0.40 7.45
C LEU A 355 -27.10 0.92 6.20
N HIS A 356 -28.43 0.89 6.19
CA HIS A 356 -29.21 1.46 5.10
C HIS A 356 -28.96 2.97 4.97
N ASN A 357 -29.00 3.69 6.08
CA ASN A 357 -28.73 5.11 6.16
C ASN A 357 -27.30 5.46 5.71
N LEU A 358 -26.29 4.71 6.15
CA LEU A 358 -24.90 4.87 5.70
C LEU A 358 -24.76 4.65 4.19
N LYS A 359 -25.41 3.62 3.64
CA LYS A 359 -25.43 3.34 2.20
C LYS A 359 -26.13 4.45 1.41
N LEU A 360 -27.26 4.98 1.88
CA LEU A 360 -27.90 6.12 1.22
C LEU A 360 -27.03 7.37 1.28
N SER A 361 -26.34 7.57 2.40
CA SER A 361 -25.49 8.74 2.63
C SER A 361 -24.15 8.69 1.88
N SER A 362 -23.75 7.55 1.32
CA SER A 362 -22.55 7.49 0.49
C SER A 362 -22.72 8.23 -0.84
N VAL A 363 -23.96 8.34 -1.35
CA VAL A 363 -24.26 9.11 -2.58
C VAL A 363 -23.86 10.59 -2.42
N PRO A 364 -24.42 11.37 -1.47
CA PRO A 364 -24.01 12.76 -1.28
C PRO A 364 -22.55 12.89 -0.85
N ALA A 365 -21.97 11.91 -0.14
CA ALA A 365 -20.54 11.93 0.19
C ALA A 365 -19.66 11.87 -1.07
N VAL A 366 -19.98 10.99 -2.02
CA VAL A 366 -19.26 10.91 -3.30
C VAL A 366 -19.53 12.12 -4.18
N GLU A 367 -20.72 12.71 -4.16
CA GLU A 367 -20.98 13.99 -4.84
C GLU A 367 -20.08 15.12 -4.32
N GLN A 368 -19.91 15.25 -3.00
CA GLN A 368 -18.98 16.22 -2.42
C GLN A 368 -17.55 15.98 -2.87
N ILE A 369 -17.08 14.72 -2.79
CA ILE A 369 -15.75 14.32 -3.27
C ILE A 369 -15.58 14.72 -4.75
N LYS A 370 -16.54 14.39 -5.61
CA LYS A 370 -16.52 14.73 -7.04
C LYS A 370 -16.44 16.24 -7.26
N ASN A 371 -17.24 17.02 -6.54
CA ASN A 371 -17.28 18.47 -6.70
C ASN A 371 -15.93 19.10 -6.32
N ILE A 372 -15.34 18.71 -5.20
CA ILE A 372 -14.03 19.21 -4.77
C ILE A 372 -12.96 18.86 -5.79
N ILE A 373 -12.93 17.62 -6.26
CA ILE A 373 -11.93 17.16 -7.22
C ILE A 373 -12.11 17.89 -8.55
N LYS A 374 -13.34 18.09 -9.04
CA LYS A 374 -13.60 18.87 -10.27
C LYS A 374 -13.13 20.33 -10.13
N THR A 375 -13.31 20.93 -8.96
CA THR A 375 -12.85 22.30 -8.68
C THR A 375 -11.33 22.39 -8.68
N LYS A 376 -10.63 21.45 -8.03
CA LYS A 376 -9.16 21.42 -7.98
C LYS A 376 -8.52 21.00 -9.31
N TYR A 377 -9.11 20.02 -9.98
CA TYR A 377 -8.59 19.36 -11.18
C TYR A 377 -9.71 19.23 -12.24
N PRO A 378 -9.97 20.31 -13.00
CA PRO A 378 -10.97 20.27 -14.06
C PRO A 378 -10.69 19.15 -15.08
N ASN A 379 -11.73 18.41 -15.50
CA ASN A 379 -11.60 17.32 -16.47
C ASN A 379 -10.63 16.19 -16.04
N PHE A 380 -10.52 15.91 -14.75
CA PHE A 380 -9.72 14.78 -14.26
C PHE A 380 -10.25 13.42 -14.74
N MET A 381 -9.35 12.44 -14.76
CA MET A 381 -9.69 11.02 -14.83
C MET A 381 -9.29 10.35 -13.51
N LEU A 382 -10.20 9.58 -12.89
CA LEU A 382 -9.86 8.74 -11.75
C LEU A 382 -9.19 7.46 -12.25
N GLU A 383 -7.88 7.33 -12.06
CA GLU A 383 -7.11 6.17 -12.51
C GLU A 383 -7.23 4.99 -11.55
N SER A 384 -7.08 5.24 -10.25
CA SER A 384 -7.25 4.20 -9.23
C SER A 384 -7.78 4.73 -7.90
N VAL A 385 -8.36 3.81 -7.12
CA VAL A 385 -8.94 4.05 -5.80
C VAL A 385 -8.43 3.02 -4.79
N GLN A 386 -8.16 3.48 -3.57
CA GLN A 386 -7.65 2.65 -2.50
C GLN A 386 -8.26 3.04 -1.16
N LEU A 387 -8.87 2.09 -0.44
CA LEU A 387 -9.05 2.23 1.00
C LEU A 387 -7.73 1.97 1.72
N VAL A 388 -7.32 2.89 2.59
CA VAL A 388 -6.06 2.83 3.32
C VAL A 388 -6.27 2.01 4.60
N PRO A 389 -5.61 0.86 4.76
CA PRO A 389 -5.79 0.06 5.97
C PRO A 389 -5.04 0.67 7.16
N GLU A 390 -5.73 0.83 8.29
CA GLU A 390 -5.15 1.41 9.52
C GLU A 390 -3.88 0.69 9.96
N SER A 391 -3.83 -0.63 9.80
CA SER A 391 -2.68 -1.46 10.19
C SER A 391 -1.41 -1.09 9.41
N TYR A 392 -1.49 -0.42 8.27
CA TYR A 392 -0.33 -0.13 7.43
C TYR A 392 0.17 1.32 7.52
N VAL A 393 -0.46 2.15 8.36
CA VAL A 393 -0.10 3.55 8.50
C VAL A 393 0.93 3.73 9.62
N ASN A 394 2.21 3.87 9.24
CA ASN A 394 3.31 4.16 10.18
C ASN A 394 3.27 5.61 10.68
N ASP A 395 2.94 6.56 9.79
CA ASP A 395 2.79 7.97 10.16
C ASP A 395 1.45 8.18 10.87
N LYS A 396 1.47 8.29 12.20
CA LYS A 396 0.28 8.59 13.02
C LYS A 396 -0.39 9.93 12.64
N LEU A 397 0.23 10.77 11.83
CA LEU A 397 -0.33 12.00 11.28
C LEU A 397 -1.10 11.82 9.97
N ASP A 398 -0.85 10.73 9.24
CA ASP A 398 -1.64 10.38 8.07
C ASP A 398 -2.94 9.72 8.52
N THR A 399 -4.05 10.45 8.42
CA THR A 399 -5.39 9.96 8.79
C THR A 399 -6.22 9.64 7.55
N ALA A 400 -5.57 9.42 6.40
CA ALA A 400 -6.27 9.11 5.18
C ALA A 400 -6.93 7.73 5.31
N ASP A 401 -8.23 7.69 5.06
CA ASP A 401 -9.02 6.46 5.00
C ASP A 401 -9.18 6.01 3.54
N LEU A 402 -9.08 6.96 2.59
CA LEU A 402 -9.25 6.78 1.15
C LEU A 402 -8.20 7.57 0.37
N GLN A 403 -7.62 6.95 -0.66
CA GLN A 403 -6.75 7.61 -1.64
C GLN A 403 -7.34 7.51 -3.04
N LEU A 404 -7.28 8.63 -3.77
CA LEU A 404 -7.72 8.75 -5.15
C LEU A 404 -6.54 9.17 -6.01
N ASN A 405 -6.14 8.31 -6.95
CA ASN A 405 -5.09 8.62 -7.92
C ASN A 405 -5.75 9.15 -9.19
N LEU A 406 -5.44 10.40 -9.50
CA LEU A 406 -6.08 11.17 -10.56
C LEU A 406 -5.07 11.49 -11.64
N ARG A 407 -5.54 11.60 -12.88
CA ARG A 407 -4.80 12.17 -13.99
C ARG A 407 -5.44 13.48 -14.45
N TYR A 408 -4.63 14.53 -14.54
CA TYR A 408 -5.02 15.87 -14.96
C TYR A 408 -3.90 16.48 -15.82
N HIS A 409 -4.21 16.90 -17.06
CA HIS A 409 -3.22 17.40 -18.05
C HIS A 409 -1.92 16.56 -18.11
N ASN A 410 -2.03 15.23 -18.21
CA ASN A 410 -0.92 14.27 -18.19
C ASN A 410 -0.09 14.20 -16.89
N THR A 411 -0.49 14.93 -15.85
CA THR A 411 0.11 14.87 -14.52
C THR A 411 -0.73 13.95 -13.65
N ARG A 412 -0.07 13.05 -12.93
CA ARG A 412 -0.71 12.21 -11.90
C ARG A 412 -0.61 12.87 -10.55
N VAL A 413 -1.74 12.95 -9.84
CA VAL A 413 -1.85 13.51 -8.49
C VAL A 413 -2.61 12.54 -7.58
N THR A 414 -2.28 12.52 -6.29
CA THR A 414 -2.97 11.67 -5.30
C THR A 414 -3.69 12.56 -4.30
N GLU A 415 -5.01 12.44 -4.24
CA GLU A 415 -5.82 13.06 -3.21
C GLU A 415 -6.04 12.08 -2.06
N LYS A 416 -5.65 12.51 -0.85
CA LYS A 416 -5.87 11.77 0.40
C LYS A 416 -7.08 12.32 1.12
N LEU A 417 -8.02 11.44 1.46
CA LEU A 417 -9.29 11.77 2.10
C LEU A 417 -9.42 11.03 3.43
N SER A 418 -9.84 11.72 4.48
CA SER A 418 -10.35 11.08 5.70
C SER A 418 -11.87 11.05 5.65
N LEU A 419 -12.44 9.89 5.95
CA LEU A 419 -13.88 9.65 5.92
C LEU A 419 -14.39 9.54 7.36
N LYS A 420 -15.35 10.38 7.74
CA LYS A 420 -15.95 10.38 9.07
C LYS A 420 -17.45 10.21 8.96
N ALA A 421 -18.04 9.50 9.91
CA ALA A 421 -19.48 9.29 9.99
C ALA A 421 -19.99 9.73 11.36
N ILE A 422 -21.04 10.55 11.37
CA ILE A 422 -21.68 11.04 12.58
C ILE A 422 -23.19 10.87 12.49
N SER A 423 -23.83 10.67 13.64
CA SER A 423 -25.28 10.47 13.70
C SER A 423 -26.06 11.77 13.58
N LYS A 424 -25.51 12.90 14.06
CA LYS A 424 -26.12 14.24 14.07
C LYS A 424 -25.04 15.32 14.07
N ASP A 425 -25.35 16.50 13.53
CA ASP A 425 -24.47 17.67 13.53
C ASP A 425 -24.35 18.32 14.91
N LYS A 426 -23.32 17.97 15.68
CA LYS A 426 -22.99 18.67 16.93
C LYS A 426 -21.49 18.82 17.18
N LYS A 427 -20.72 17.74 17.06
CA LYS A 427 -19.25 17.71 17.26
C LYS A 427 -18.59 16.61 16.43
N LEU A 428 -17.49 16.94 15.78
CA LEU A 428 -16.67 15.98 15.03
C LEU A 428 -15.44 15.61 15.85
N THR A 429 -15.21 14.32 16.09
CA THR A 429 -13.91 13.85 16.57
C THR A 429 -12.98 13.69 15.37
N LEU A 430 -11.95 14.54 15.28
CA LEU A 430 -10.96 14.51 14.21
C LEU A 430 -9.92 13.41 14.45
N LYS A 431 -9.44 13.31 15.68
CA LYS A 431 -8.34 12.42 16.04
C LYS A 431 -8.41 11.95 17.48
N ASN A 432 -7.79 10.80 17.76
CA ASN A 432 -7.69 10.26 19.11
C ASN A 432 -6.24 10.05 19.60
N PRO A 433 -5.43 11.11 19.74
CA PRO A 433 -4.03 10.97 20.11
C PRO A 433 -3.85 10.43 21.55
N GLY A 434 -2.78 9.71 21.79
CA GLY A 434 -2.43 9.22 23.13
C GLY A 434 -1.90 10.34 24.02
N ILE A 435 -2.27 10.33 25.30
CA ILE A 435 -1.89 11.39 26.25
C ILE A 435 -0.36 11.59 26.30
N GLY A 436 0.42 10.51 26.28
CA GLY A 436 1.89 10.58 26.38
C GLY A 436 2.60 11.01 25.10
N THR A 437 1.85 11.26 24.03
CA THR A 437 2.40 11.73 22.74
C THR A 437 1.97 13.14 22.38
N ILE A 438 0.90 13.67 23.00
CA ILE A 438 0.29 14.93 22.56
C ILE A 438 1.24 16.13 22.69
N LEU A 439 2.10 16.16 23.70
CA LEU A 439 3.05 17.25 23.89
C LEU A 439 4.35 17.03 23.10
N GLY A 440 4.55 15.86 22.50
CA GLY A 440 5.78 15.52 21.78
C GLY A 440 5.88 16.15 20.38
N GLU A 441 7.00 15.86 19.71
CA GLU A 441 7.41 16.42 18.41
C GLU A 441 6.35 16.25 17.31
N ASN A 442 5.60 15.14 17.33
CA ASN A 442 4.56 14.86 16.33
C ASN A 442 3.30 15.73 16.45
N PHE A 443 3.12 16.45 17.55
CA PHE A 443 1.92 17.25 17.80
C PHE A 443 2.32 18.67 18.17
N PHE A 444 2.25 19.06 19.45
CA PHE A 444 2.53 20.43 19.85
C PHE A 444 4.03 20.76 19.92
N ASN A 445 4.91 19.75 19.91
CA ASN A 445 6.36 19.93 20.04
C ASN A 445 6.76 20.82 21.22
N ILE A 446 6.15 20.54 22.37
CA ILE A 446 6.42 21.22 23.63
C ILE A 446 7.52 20.44 24.33
N SER A 447 8.49 21.17 24.91
CA SER A 447 9.70 20.64 25.57
C SER A 447 9.57 19.21 26.12
N LYS A 448 10.58 18.36 25.86
CA LYS A 448 10.64 16.98 26.39
C LYS A 448 10.35 16.90 27.89
N LEU A 449 10.72 17.93 28.65
CA LEU A 449 10.44 18.05 30.08
C LEU A 449 8.94 18.12 30.41
N TYR A 450 8.14 18.81 29.61
CA TYR A 450 6.70 18.92 29.83
C TYR A 450 5.97 17.63 29.45
N ASN A 451 6.45 16.92 28.43
CA ASN A 451 5.95 15.58 28.13
C ASN A 451 6.27 14.59 29.27
N LEU A 452 7.48 14.67 29.84
CA LEU A 452 7.86 13.91 31.04
C LEU A 452 6.97 14.25 32.24
N GLU A 453 6.65 15.52 32.45
CA GLU A 453 5.75 15.95 33.53
C GLU A 453 4.35 15.34 33.38
N LEU A 454 3.74 15.45 32.20
CA LEU A 454 2.43 14.86 31.93
C LEU A 454 2.43 13.34 32.12
N ASN A 455 3.47 12.65 31.65
CA ASN A 455 3.59 11.20 31.83
C ASN A 455 3.77 10.80 33.30
N LYS A 456 4.53 11.57 34.08
CA LYS A 456 4.66 11.36 35.53
C LYS A 456 3.32 11.52 36.24
N THR A 457 2.52 12.52 35.87
CA THR A 457 1.15 12.69 36.39
C THR A 457 0.29 11.47 36.07
N VAL A 458 0.35 10.96 34.84
CA VAL A 458 -0.43 9.78 34.42
C VAL A 458 -0.05 8.54 35.21
N GLU A 459 1.25 8.26 35.40
CA GLU A 459 1.69 7.10 36.19
C GLU A 459 1.36 7.25 37.69
N LEU A 460 1.44 8.45 38.25
CA LEU A 460 1.00 8.71 39.63
C LEU A 460 -0.50 8.42 39.80
N LEU A 461 -1.34 8.93 38.89
CA LEU A 461 -2.78 8.73 38.94
C LEU A 461 -3.18 7.27 38.70
N LYS A 462 -2.43 6.55 37.87
CA LYS A 462 -2.58 5.10 37.70
C LYS A 462 -2.35 4.37 39.01
N GLY A 463 -1.28 4.70 39.74
CA GLY A 463 -1.00 4.14 41.06
C GLY A 463 -2.15 4.37 42.04
N LYS A 464 -2.61 5.62 42.14
CA LYS A 464 -3.76 6.00 42.99
C LYS A 464 -5.06 5.30 42.59
N PHE A 465 -5.35 5.19 41.29
CA PHE A 465 -6.52 4.52 40.77
C PHE A 465 -6.53 3.03 41.14
N ILE A 466 -5.39 2.35 40.98
CA ILE A 466 -5.24 0.92 41.34
C ILE A 466 -5.44 0.71 42.85
N GLN A 467 -5.03 1.69 43.66
CA GLN A 467 -5.22 1.68 45.12
C GLN A 467 -6.62 2.16 45.55
N ASN A 468 -7.53 2.44 44.61
CA ASN A 468 -8.86 3.02 44.85
C ASN A 468 -8.84 4.39 45.57
N GLU A 469 -7.73 5.12 45.49
CA GLU A 469 -7.58 6.47 46.04
C GLU A 469 -8.06 7.57 45.08
N CYS A 470 -8.32 7.21 43.82
CA CYS A 470 -8.77 8.13 42.78
C CYS A 470 -9.78 7.43 41.88
N THR A 471 -10.91 8.09 41.64
CA THR A 471 -11.95 7.57 40.74
C THR A 471 -11.56 7.73 39.28
N HIS A 472 -12.33 7.06 38.41
CA HIS A 472 -12.19 7.20 36.97
C HIS A 472 -12.35 8.66 36.52
N MET A 473 -13.31 9.40 37.07
CA MET A 473 -13.55 10.80 36.70
C MET A 473 -12.43 11.72 37.20
N GLU A 474 -12.07 11.61 38.50
CA GLU A 474 -11.00 12.43 39.09
C GLU A 474 -9.67 12.24 38.35
N SER A 475 -9.38 11.02 37.88
CA SER A 475 -8.19 10.74 37.07
C SER A 475 -8.20 11.55 35.76
N LEU A 476 -9.33 11.59 35.05
CA LEU A 476 -9.46 12.34 33.80
C LEU A 476 -9.41 13.86 34.01
N GLU A 477 -10.02 14.35 35.08
CA GLU A 477 -10.03 15.78 35.42
C GLU A 477 -8.63 16.29 35.77
N ASN A 478 -7.88 15.54 36.58
CA ASN A 478 -6.51 15.89 36.95
C ASN A 478 -5.57 15.89 35.74
N VAL A 479 -5.67 14.90 34.85
CA VAL A 479 -4.89 14.87 33.62
C VAL A 479 -5.25 16.04 32.70
N SER A 480 -6.54 16.36 32.57
CA SER A 480 -7.02 17.49 31.78
C SER A 480 -6.50 18.83 32.31
N TYR A 481 -6.49 19.00 33.63
CA TYR A 481 -5.96 20.20 34.27
C TYR A 481 -4.47 20.42 33.98
N VAL A 482 -3.66 19.38 34.18
CA VAL A 482 -2.20 19.44 33.92
C VAL A 482 -1.95 19.69 32.44
N LEU A 483 -2.64 18.98 31.55
CA LEU A 483 -2.55 19.23 30.10
C LEU A 483 -2.86 20.69 29.74
N GLY A 484 -3.93 21.25 30.31
CA GLY A 484 -4.32 22.64 30.09
C GLY A 484 -3.25 23.64 30.51
N LYS A 485 -2.65 23.47 31.69
CA LYS A 485 -1.55 24.33 32.17
C LYS A 485 -0.30 24.27 31.27
N LEU A 486 0.06 23.07 30.84
CA LEU A 486 1.22 22.88 29.97
C LEU A 486 0.99 23.50 28.58
N LEU A 487 -0.22 23.38 28.05
CA LEU A 487 -0.60 24.04 26.79
C LEU A 487 -0.68 25.57 26.92
N GLN A 488 -1.13 26.11 28.06
CA GLN A 488 -1.11 27.56 28.32
C GLN A 488 0.32 28.14 28.34
N SER A 489 1.31 27.31 28.67
CA SER A 489 2.72 27.70 28.71
C SER A 489 3.42 27.55 27.36
N ALA A 490 2.71 27.07 26.33
CA ALA A 490 3.27 26.85 25.00
C ALA A 490 3.36 28.16 24.21
N THR A 491 4.34 28.25 23.32
CA THR A 491 4.42 29.36 22.37
C THR A 491 3.28 29.28 21.34
N GLN A 492 2.91 30.42 20.75
CA GLN A 492 1.90 30.47 19.69
C GLN A 492 2.28 29.58 18.48
N GLU A 493 3.56 29.48 18.16
CA GLU A 493 4.05 28.60 17.08
C GLU A 493 3.79 27.11 17.41
N GLN A 494 4.09 26.67 18.63
CA GLN A 494 3.81 25.30 19.09
C GLN A 494 2.31 25.00 19.11
N LEU A 495 1.48 25.95 19.55
CA LEU A 495 0.03 25.81 19.54
C LEU A 495 -0.51 25.66 18.11
N ARG A 496 -0.07 26.50 17.17
CA ARG A 496 -0.45 26.41 15.75
C ARG A 496 -0.02 25.06 15.16
N HIS A 497 1.24 24.67 15.37
CA HIS A 497 1.78 23.40 14.90
C HIS A 497 0.99 22.20 15.45
N GLY A 498 0.62 22.22 16.73
CA GLY A 498 -0.18 21.16 17.34
C GLY A 498 -1.60 21.07 16.80
N ILE A 499 -2.30 22.19 16.62
CA ILE A 499 -3.64 22.22 16.00
C ILE A 499 -3.56 21.66 14.58
N ASP A 500 -2.58 22.10 13.80
CA ASP A 500 -2.36 21.65 12.42
C ASP A 500 -2.13 20.14 12.32
N ASN A 501 -1.31 19.57 13.22
CA ASN A 501 -1.04 18.13 13.26
C ASN A 501 -2.23 17.29 13.77
N ILE A 502 -3.11 17.88 14.58
CA ILE A 502 -4.35 17.23 15.03
C ILE A 502 -5.38 17.18 13.90
N PHE A 503 -5.52 18.28 13.14
CA PHE A 503 -6.37 18.34 11.96
C PHE A 503 -5.89 17.38 10.87
N GLY A 504 -4.57 17.15 10.81
CA GLY A 504 -3.97 16.25 9.84
C GLY A 504 -3.86 16.90 8.47
N LYS A 505 -3.28 16.13 7.54
CA LYS A 505 -3.07 16.55 6.15
C LYS A 505 -4.26 16.24 5.21
N PRO A 506 -4.98 15.11 5.36
CA PRO A 506 -6.06 14.75 4.44
C PRO A 506 -7.27 15.68 4.53
N LEU A 507 -7.97 15.85 3.41
CA LEU A 507 -9.28 16.50 3.39
C LEU A 507 -10.31 15.61 4.11
N VAL A 508 -11.19 16.19 4.93
CA VAL A 508 -12.17 15.41 5.69
C VAL A 508 -13.56 15.49 5.06
N ILE A 509 -14.13 14.33 4.75
CA ILE A 509 -15.52 14.18 4.30
C ILE A 509 -16.34 13.62 5.46
N ILE A 510 -17.43 14.31 5.79
CA ILE A 510 -18.27 13.97 6.95
C ILE A 510 -19.64 13.54 6.45
N THR A 511 -19.96 12.28 6.68
CA THR A 511 -21.26 11.67 6.42
C THR A 511 -22.16 11.82 7.65
N VAL A 512 -23.26 12.54 7.54
CA VAL A 512 -24.30 12.61 8.58
C VAL A 512 -25.38 11.61 8.24
N TYR A 513 -25.20 10.38 8.73
CA TYR A 513 -25.91 9.25 8.14
C TYR A 513 -27.42 9.24 8.43
N ASN A 514 -27.87 9.78 9.56
CA ASN A 514 -29.31 9.87 9.86
C ASN A 514 -30.03 10.95 9.04
N ASP A 515 -29.30 11.92 8.51
CA ASP A 515 -29.86 13.02 7.70
C ASP A 515 -29.62 12.81 6.20
N ILE A 516 -28.96 11.72 5.80
CA ILE A 516 -28.63 11.38 4.41
C ILE A 516 -27.95 12.54 3.68
N LYS A 517 -26.93 13.10 4.32
CA LYS A 517 -26.16 14.23 3.78
C LYS A 517 -24.68 14.06 4.08
N ALA A 518 -23.87 14.78 3.32
CA ALA A 518 -22.45 14.87 3.56
C ALA A 518 -21.95 16.29 3.30
N TYR A 519 -20.89 16.67 4.00
CA TYR A 519 -20.18 17.92 3.77
C TYR A 519 -18.69 17.73 3.89
N THR A 520 -18.00 18.68 3.27
CA THR A 520 -16.56 18.80 3.35
C THR A 520 -16.20 19.66 4.54
N HIS A 521 -15.29 19.17 5.37
CA HIS A 521 -14.61 20.02 6.33
C HIS A 521 -13.25 20.42 5.78
N GLU A 522 -13.21 21.61 5.19
CA GLU A 522 -11.97 22.20 4.71
C GLU A 522 -11.13 22.69 5.89
N ARG A 523 -9.82 22.49 5.79
CA ARG A 523 -8.88 23.00 6.79
C ARG A 523 -8.86 24.52 6.71
N ILE A 524 -9.41 25.16 7.73
CA ILE A 524 -9.31 26.60 7.91
C ILE A 524 -7.93 26.89 8.51
N PRO A 525 -7.08 27.71 7.87
CA PRO A 525 -5.79 28.09 8.44
C PRO A 525 -5.97 28.68 9.85
N VAL A 526 -5.10 28.29 10.78
CA VAL A 526 -5.14 28.84 12.15
C VAL A 526 -4.52 30.23 12.12
N THR A 527 -5.36 31.26 11.94
CA THR A 527 -4.94 32.66 11.95
C THR A 527 -5.23 33.32 13.30
N GLY A 528 -4.42 34.33 13.65
CA GLY A 528 -4.56 35.07 14.91
C GLY A 528 -3.91 34.40 16.12
N GLU A 529 -4.24 34.92 17.30
CA GLU A 529 -3.78 34.43 18.60
C GLU A 529 -4.64 33.25 19.06
N ILE A 530 -3.99 32.21 19.59
CA ILE A 530 -4.64 31.04 20.16
C ILE A 530 -4.70 31.20 21.68
N THR A 531 -5.90 31.11 22.23
CA THR A 531 -6.14 31.09 23.67
C THR A 531 -6.40 29.66 24.14
N VAL A 532 -5.75 29.24 25.23
CA VAL A 532 -5.95 27.93 25.85
C VAL A 532 -6.80 28.07 27.12
N ILE A 533 -7.95 27.41 27.12
CA ILE A 533 -8.92 27.39 28.21
C ILE A 533 -8.91 25.98 28.81
N ALA A 534 -8.20 25.81 29.93
CA ALA A 534 -8.18 24.56 30.66
C ALA A 534 -9.56 24.23 31.24
N GLN A 535 -9.89 22.95 31.32
CA GLN A 535 -11.12 22.44 31.97
C GLN A 535 -12.43 23.04 31.40
N SER A 536 -12.46 23.33 30.09
CA SER A 536 -13.61 23.89 29.39
C SER A 536 -13.91 23.09 28.11
N PRO A 537 -15.19 22.84 27.77
CA PRO A 537 -16.41 23.18 28.52
C PRO A 537 -16.71 22.28 29.73
N SER A 538 -15.86 21.28 30.00
CA SER A 538 -16.00 20.38 31.15
C SER A 538 -14.64 20.12 31.79
N ASN A 539 -14.62 19.68 33.05
CA ASN A 539 -13.40 19.39 33.80
C ASN A 539 -12.41 18.42 33.10
N THR A 540 -12.90 17.55 32.22
CA THR A 540 -12.09 16.59 31.45
C THR A 540 -11.64 17.10 30.07
N GLN A 541 -11.92 18.36 29.74
CA GLN A 541 -11.63 18.96 28.43
C GLN A 541 -10.71 20.17 28.56
N THR A 542 -9.72 20.29 27.69
CA THR A 542 -9.00 21.55 27.47
C THR A 542 -9.33 22.06 26.09
N THR A 543 -9.77 23.33 25.96
CA THR A 543 -10.17 23.90 24.67
C THR A 543 -9.18 24.97 24.21
N LEU A 544 -8.75 24.87 22.96
CA LEU A 544 -7.99 25.91 22.26
C LEU A 544 -8.96 26.70 21.39
N THR A 545 -8.95 28.03 21.47
CA THR A 545 -9.80 28.91 20.67
C THR A 545 -8.97 29.94 19.91
N TRP A 546 -9.43 30.34 18.72
CA TRP A 546 -8.82 31.40 17.92
C TRP A 546 -9.89 32.20 17.18
N GLU A 547 -9.51 33.33 16.58
CA GLU A 547 -10.42 34.30 15.95
C GLU A 547 -11.59 34.68 16.89
N ASN A 548 -11.25 35.18 18.08
CA ASN A 548 -12.22 35.61 19.10
C ASN A 548 -13.25 34.52 19.48
N GLY A 549 -12.84 33.26 19.46
CA GLY A 549 -13.69 32.13 19.84
C GLY A 549 -14.59 31.60 18.73
N LYS A 550 -14.47 32.13 17.50
CA LYS A 550 -15.19 31.61 16.33
C LYS A 550 -14.84 30.16 16.06
N TYR A 551 -13.57 29.80 16.24
CA TYR A 551 -13.10 28.44 16.06
C TYR A 551 -12.54 27.87 17.37
N SER A 552 -12.75 26.58 17.56
CA SER A 552 -12.34 25.89 18.78
C SER A 552 -11.96 24.43 18.52
N LEU A 553 -10.93 23.97 19.21
CA LEU A 553 -10.53 22.56 19.30
C LEU A 553 -10.55 22.13 20.77
N SER A 554 -11.45 21.22 21.13
CA SER A 554 -11.55 20.66 22.47
C SER A 554 -10.81 19.33 22.55
N LEU A 555 -9.88 19.20 23.49
CA LEU A 555 -9.14 17.98 23.78
C LEU A 555 -9.75 17.30 25.02
N ARG A 556 -10.66 16.33 24.81
CA ARG A 556 -11.29 15.58 25.91
C ARG A 556 -10.44 14.39 26.33
N VAL A 557 -9.99 14.36 27.57
CA VAL A 557 -9.30 13.19 28.14
C VAL A 557 -10.31 12.05 28.33
N LYS A 558 -9.95 10.86 27.86
CA LYS A 558 -10.74 9.63 28.03
C LYS A 558 -9.84 8.41 28.19
N PHE A 559 -10.36 7.39 28.86
CA PHE A 559 -9.78 6.05 28.82
C PHE A 559 -9.98 5.42 27.43
N SER A 560 -8.99 4.64 27.00
CA SER A 560 -9.02 3.91 25.73
C SER A 560 -10.04 2.76 25.71
N LYS A 561 -10.34 2.21 26.89
CA LYS A 561 -11.36 1.19 27.13
C LYS A 561 -12.34 1.68 28.19
N GLY A 562 -13.54 1.08 28.24
CA GLY A 562 -14.55 1.40 29.24
C GLY A 562 -14.09 1.09 30.67
N GLN A 563 -14.75 1.72 31.65
CA GLN A 563 -14.43 1.60 33.08
C GLN A 563 -14.44 0.15 33.60
N SER A 564 -15.22 -0.74 32.98
CA SER A 564 -15.26 -2.17 33.31
C SER A 564 -13.93 -2.91 33.14
N HIS A 565 -12.98 -2.32 32.42
CA HIS A 565 -11.63 -2.87 32.24
C HIS A 565 -10.60 -2.31 33.23
N GLY A 566 -11.03 -1.56 34.25
CA GLY A 566 -10.13 -0.89 35.17
C GLY A 566 -9.28 0.19 34.49
N TRP A 567 -8.02 0.32 34.89
CA TRP A 567 -7.11 1.29 34.26
C TRP A 567 -6.74 0.84 32.86
N SER A 568 -7.00 1.71 31.87
CA SER A 568 -6.50 1.55 30.51
C SER A 568 -5.71 2.78 30.07
N SER A 569 -4.98 2.67 28.95
CA SER A 569 -4.23 3.83 28.42
C SER A 569 -5.15 5.03 28.20
N LEU A 570 -4.64 6.24 28.44
CA LEU A 570 -5.41 7.48 28.24
C LEU A 570 -5.19 8.04 26.83
N LYS A 571 -6.28 8.51 26.23
CA LYS A 571 -6.31 9.17 24.92
C LYS A 571 -7.06 10.50 25.04
N LEU A 572 -6.84 11.38 24.07
CA LEU A 572 -7.65 12.57 23.88
C LEU A 572 -8.67 12.28 22.78
N ALA A 573 -9.92 12.71 22.92
CA ALA A 573 -10.79 12.93 21.78
C ALA A 573 -10.63 14.40 21.36
N ALA A 574 -9.98 14.63 20.23
CA ALA A 574 -9.84 15.97 19.65
C ALA A 574 -11.12 16.30 18.88
N GLU A 575 -11.96 17.14 19.48
CA GLU A 575 -13.30 17.48 19.01
C GLU A 575 -13.35 18.91 18.47
N GLN A 576 -13.92 19.08 17.29
CA GLN A 576 -14.25 20.39 16.73
C GLN A 576 -15.75 20.53 16.58
N LYS A 577 -16.27 21.73 16.86
CA LYS A 577 -17.65 22.07 16.56
C LYS A 577 -17.77 22.34 15.05
N ILE A 578 -18.65 21.60 14.40
CA ILE A 578 -19.00 21.82 13.00
C ILE A 578 -19.96 23.02 12.99
N GLN A 579 -19.66 24.04 12.20
CA GLN A 579 -20.50 25.23 12.05
C GLN A 579 -21.63 24.99 11.05
#